data_AF-D7CJZ8-F1
#
_entry.id   AF-D7CJZ8-F1
#
_cell.length_a   1.000
_cell.length_b   1.000
_cell.length_c   1.000
_cell.angle_alpha   90.00
_cell.angle_beta   90.00
_cell.angle_gamma   90.00
#
_symmetry.space_group_name_H-M   'P 1'
#
loop_
_entity.id
_entity.type
_entity.pdbx_description
1 polymer ?
#
loop_
_entity_poly.entity_id
_entity_poly.type
_entity_poly.pdbx_seq_one_letter_code
_entity_poly.pdbx_strand_id
1 'polypeptide(L)'
;MLKRRLGFCLAVLMVIFLAVAVAGCGGRAANDITGHKTKEAAVQSAGPDKDADRIQVSKAAKDGAAKNDTVQEKTLGKTADTKEPTGTKASPGTDSDQDAFLEKGEGKTGQTAATVHLVVTKDFGSSKLLDKKVRMEPGWTVFDVLQANCQVKTGYSGGLITGINGVESQSGGFSGPREDWFFFVNGICSDVGAGDYELRAGDSVWWDYHSWDTFGLVNSAVIGCYPEPFLHGYRGKTRRTTVLCAPGSLDLGETLKEALKASGVSSVGVRILNESLLSSRSGPTIVVGEWRHLKDSPYLDKLNQGYRRNGTFVHFTEDGVELLDCRGEPARVYATNAAVIAATGEGLGDGSPLWLVIGIDREGLEQAVEALAGRPEKISGLYSAAVVEGKVMRLPF
;
A
#
# COMPACT_ATOMS: atom_id res chain seq x y z
N MET A 1 33.08 -14.45 1.97
CA MET A 1 31.62 -14.19 1.82
C MET A 1 31.08 -14.20 0.39
N LEU A 2 31.90 -14.24 -0.69
CA LEU A 2 31.35 -14.08 -2.06
C LEU A 2 30.75 -15.36 -2.70
N LYS A 3 31.15 -16.58 -2.27
CA LYS A 3 30.67 -17.84 -2.85
C LYS A 3 29.25 -18.28 -2.42
N ARG A 4 28.67 -17.68 -1.37
CA ARG A 4 27.32 -18.06 -0.86
C ARG A 4 26.16 -17.32 -1.55
N ARG A 5 26.41 -16.21 -2.27
CA ARG A 5 25.37 -15.44 -2.98
C ARG A 5 25.05 -15.96 -4.39
N LEU A 6 25.90 -16.81 -4.98
CA LEU A 6 25.70 -17.30 -6.34
C LEU A 6 24.78 -18.54 -6.41
N GLY A 7 24.75 -19.38 -5.36
CA GLY A 7 23.89 -20.56 -5.31
C GLY A 7 22.40 -20.25 -5.13
N PHE A 8 22.07 -19.14 -4.46
CA PHE A 8 20.67 -18.78 -4.17
C PHE A 8 19.96 -18.21 -5.41
N CYS A 9 20.64 -17.38 -6.21
CA CYS A 9 20.10 -16.88 -7.48
C CYS A 9 19.85 -17.99 -8.50
N LEU A 10 20.64 -19.07 -8.49
CA LEU A 10 20.45 -20.20 -9.41
C LEU A 10 19.22 -21.06 -9.02
N ALA A 11 18.95 -21.23 -7.73
CA ALA A 11 17.80 -21.99 -7.24
C ALA A 11 16.46 -21.29 -7.55
N VAL A 12 16.38 -19.97 -7.39
CA VAL A 12 15.16 -19.21 -7.70
C VAL A 12 14.88 -19.17 -9.21
N LEU A 13 15.92 -19.14 -10.05
CA LEU A 13 15.75 -19.18 -11.51
C LEU A 13 15.29 -20.56 -12.02
N MET A 14 15.69 -21.65 -11.36
CA MET A 14 15.38 -23.03 -11.82
C MET A 14 13.91 -23.43 -11.60
N VAL A 15 13.21 -22.83 -10.64
CA VAL A 15 11.77 -23.09 -10.40
C VAL A 15 10.90 -22.44 -11.50
N ILE A 16 11.37 -21.37 -12.13
CA ILE A 16 10.62 -20.64 -13.17
C ILE A 16 10.73 -21.31 -14.56
N PHE A 17 11.74 -22.15 -14.81
CA PHE A 17 11.97 -22.79 -16.11
C PHE A 17 11.51 -24.25 -16.24
N LEU A 18 11.07 -24.91 -15.16
CA LEU A 18 10.68 -26.32 -15.18
C LEU A 18 9.17 -26.53 -15.45
N ALA A 19 8.63 -25.87 -16.48
CA ALA A 19 7.23 -25.98 -16.89
C ALA A 19 7.02 -26.14 -18.41
N VAL A 20 8.07 -26.44 -19.18
CA VAL A 20 7.98 -26.72 -20.63
C VAL A 20 8.88 -27.90 -21.02
N ALA A 21 8.38 -29.13 -20.88
CA ALA A 21 8.81 -30.32 -21.65
C ALA A 21 8.04 -31.61 -21.28
N VAL A 22 6.87 -31.83 -21.87
CA VAL A 22 6.44 -33.21 -22.23
C VAL A 22 5.76 -33.16 -23.59
N ALA A 23 6.51 -33.53 -24.64
CA ALA A 23 5.96 -33.76 -25.97
C ALA A 23 5.90 -35.27 -26.25
N GLY A 24 4.69 -35.76 -26.54
CA GLY A 24 4.40 -36.86 -27.47
C GLY A 24 5.17 -38.18 -27.40
N CYS A 25 4.50 -39.21 -26.90
CA CYS A 25 4.59 -40.58 -27.46
C CYS A 25 3.18 -41.13 -27.72
N GLY A 26 2.62 -40.83 -28.89
CA GLY A 26 1.34 -41.38 -29.36
C GLY A 26 1.55 -42.43 -30.44
N GLY A 27 1.41 -43.72 -30.09
CA GLY A 27 1.48 -44.85 -31.02
C GLY A 27 0.10 -45.30 -31.51
N ARG A 28 -0.02 -45.59 -32.81
CA ARG A 28 -1.27 -46.03 -33.47
C ARG A 28 -1.74 -47.43 -33.03
N ALA A 29 -3.06 -47.60 -32.96
CA ALA A 29 -3.77 -48.79 -33.44
C ALA A 29 -5.14 -48.37 -33.98
N ALA A 30 -5.69 -49.11 -34.96
CA ALA A 30 -6.93 -48.77 -35.67
C ALA A 30 -8.01 -49.82 -35.43
N ASN A 31 -9.29 -49.42 -35.47
CA ASN A 31 -10.26 -49.96 -36.44
C ASN A 31 -11.64 -49.26 -36.40
N ASP A 32 -12.07 -48.83 -37.59
CA ASP A 32 -13.38 -49.05 -38.23
C ASP A 32 -14.73 -48.92 -37.48
N ILE A 33 -15.66 -48.17 -38.11
CA ILE A 33 -16.98 -48.60 -38.67
C ILE A 33 -17.98 -47.41 -38.69
N THR A 34 -18.31 -46.94 -39.90
CA THR A 34 -19.47 -46.08 -40.30
C THR A 34 -19.70 -44.70 -39.62
N GLY A 35 -20.15 -43.64 -40.31
CA GLY A 35 -20.31 -43.43 -41.75
C GLY A 35 -21.53 -42.58 -42.12
N HIS A 36 -21.32 -41.33 -42.59
CA HIS A 36 -22.13 -40.76 -43.68
C HIS A 36 -21.44 -39.60 -44.41
N LYS A 37 -21.64 -39.51 -45.73
CA LYS A 37 -21.24 -38.42 -46.64
C LYS A 37 -22.27 -37.27 -46.54
N THR A 38 -21.96 -36.00 -46.81
CA THR A 38 -21.57 -35.41 -48.12
C THR A 38 -20.76 -34.10 -47.98
N LYS A 39 -19.60 -33.97 -48.65
CA LYS A 39 -19.33 -33.24 -49.93
C LYS A 39 -19.44 -31.70 -49.84
N GLU A 40 -18.31 -30.97 -49.86
CA GLU A 40 -17.61 -30.38 -51.05
C GLU A 40 -18.25 -29.05 -51.52
N ALA A 41 -17.52 -28.01 -51.96
CA ALA A 41 -16.17 -28.00 -52.54
C ALA A 41 -15.29 -26.79 -52.12
N ALA A 42 -14.00 -26.87 -52.43
CA ALA A 42 -13.01 -25.80 -52.31
C ALA A 42 -12.50 -25.37 -53.70
N VAL A 43 -11.90 -24.17 -53.81
CA VAL A 43 -10.98 -23.80 -54.91
C VAL A 43 -9.76 -23.09 -54.31
N GLN A 44 -8.58 -23.43 -54.83
CA GLN A 44 -7.27 -22.95 -54.37
C GLN A 44 -6.67 -21.87 -55.30
N SER A 45 -5.52 -21.35 -54.84
CA SER A 45 -4.32 -20.91 -55.60
C SER A 45 -4.15 -19.38 -55.75
N ALA A 46 -2.94 -18.79 -55.74
CA ALA A 46 -1.57 -19.26 -55.38
C ALA A 46 -0.68 -18.06 -54.98
N GLY A 47 0.51 -18.31 -54.41
CA GLY A 47 1.63 -17.34 -54.36
C GLY A 47 2.40 -17.29 -55.71
N PRO A 48 3.66 -16.80 -55.80
CA PRO A 48 4.67 -16.56 -54.74
C PRO A 48 5.14 -15.06 -54.75
N ASP A 49 6.35 -14.57 -54.37
CA ASP A 49 7.63 -15.16 -53.92
C ASP A 49 8.52 -14.08 -53.21
N LYS A 50 9.35 -14.47 -52.22
CA LYS A 50 10.62 -13.83 -51.74
C LYS A 50 10.62 -12.32 -51.33
N ASP A 51 11.59 -11.80 -50.57
CA ASP A 51 12.91 -12.31 -50.15
C ASP A 51 13.30 -11.83 -48.73
N ALA A 52 14.42 -12.35 -48.20
CA ALA A 52 14.94 -12.00 -46.87
C ALA A 52 15.94 -10.82 -46.90
N ASP A 53 16.11 -10.11 -45.76
CA ASP A 53 17.47 -9.82 -45.27
C ASP A 53 17.57 -9.55 -43.75
N ARG A 54 18.80 -9.44 -43.25
CA ARG A 54 19.23 -9.76 -41.90
C ARG A 54 20.06 -8.65 -41.25
N ILE A 55 19.73 -8.34 -40.00
CA ILE A 55 20.59 -7.85 -38.89
C ILE A 55 21.91 -7.13 -39.28
N GLN A 56 22.06 -5.86 -38.88
CA GLN A 56 23.27 -5.46 -38.12
C GLN A 56 23.10 -4.23 -37.22
N VAL A 57 23.45 -4.40 -35.94
CA VAL A 57 23.71 -3.32 -34.99
C VAL A 57 25.20 -3.03 -35.02
N SER A 58 25.58 -1.76 -35.13
CA SER A 58 26.97 -1.32 -34.94
C SER A 58 27.06 -0.35 -33.75
N LYS A 59 28.22 -0.40 -33.08
CA LYS A 59 28.51 0.28 -31.81
C LYS A 59 29.80 1.07 -31.99
N ALA A 60 29.77 2.37 -31.74
CA ALA A 60 30.98 3.19 -31.68
C ALA A 60 30.85 4.25 -30.59
N ALA A 61 31.88 4.38 -29.77
CA ALA A 61 32.10 5.49 -28.87
C ALA A 61 33.36 6.24 -29.33
N LYS A 62 33.49 7.54 -29.03
CA LYS A 62 34.65 8.13 -28.33
C LYS A 62 34.62 9.67 -28.23
N ASP A 63 34.95 10.13 -27.02
CA ASP A 63 35.94 11.14 -26.62
C ASP A 63 36.06 12.53 -27.31
N GLY A 64 36.18 13.56 -26.46
CA GLY A 64 36.54 14.96 -26.81
C GLY A 64 35.97 15.96 -25.78
N ALA A 65 36.47 16.06 -24.55
CA ALA A 65 37.71 16.73 -24.11
C ALA A 65 37.70 18.27 -24.19
N ALA A 66 37.77 18.96 -23.03
CA ALA A 66 38.76 20.04 -22.69
C ALA A 66 38.31 21.06 -21.61
N LYS A 67 39.15 21.23 -20.56
CA LYS A 67 39.51 22.51 -19.86
C LYS A 67 38.41 23.27 -19.07
N ASN A 68 38.65 24.07 -18.03
CA ASN A 68 39.79 24.39 -17.11
C ASN A 68 39.11 24.77 -15.74
N ASP A 69 39.59 24.49 -14.51
CA ASP A 69 40.87 24.72 -13.81
C ASP A 69 40.88 26.00 -12.90
N THR A 70 41.50 25.91 -11.70
CA THR A 70 41.76 26.99 -10.67
C THR A 70 40.53 27.51 -9.87
N VAL A 71 40.38 27.50 -8.53
CA VAL A 71 41.20 27.47 -7.28
C VAL A 71 41.61 28.84 -6.68
N GLN A 72 40.99 29.22 -5.54
CA GLN A 72 41.56 29.93 -4.37
C GLN A 72 40.76 29.42 -3.13
N GLU A 73 41.30 28.83 -2.04
CA GLU A 73 42.23 29.35 -1.00
C GLU A 73 41.79 30.69 -0.37
N LYS A 74 41.85 30.95 0.96
CA LYS A 74 42.21 30.23 2.21
C LYS A 74 41.75 31.15 3.37
N THR A 75 41.39 30.75 4.61
CA THR A 75 42.30 30.47 5.75
C THR A 75 41.46 30.41 7.06
N LEU A 76 41.92 29.66 8.08
CA LEU A 76 41.36 29.63 9.44
C LEU A 76 41.80 30.83 10.32
N GLY A 77 41.00 31.15 11.34
CA GLY A 77 41.41 31.98 12.49
C GLY A 77 40.63 31.56 13.77
N LYS A 78 41.30 31.49 14.92
CA LYS A 78 40.81 30.87 16.17
C LYS A 78 41.33 31.62 17.39
N THR A 79 40.46 32.09 18.29
CA THR A 79 40.78 32.37 19.70
C THR A 79 39.53 32.46 20.58
N ALA A 80 39.71 32.42 21.90
CA ALA A 80 38.66 32.32 22.92
C ALA A 80 38.75 33.48 23.95
N ASP A 81 38.10 33.28 25.10
CA ASP A 81 38.04 34.13 26.31
C ASP A 81 37.16 35.40 26.30
N THR A 82 36.70 35.96 27.43
CA THR A 82 36.16 35.45 28.73
C THR A 82 35.82 36.69 29.60
N LYS A 83 34.74 36.64 30.40
CA LYS A 83 34.38 37.51 31.56
C LYS A 83 33.86 38.96 31.36
N GLU A 84 32.64 39.14 31.86
CA GLU A 84 32.06 40.22 32.70
C GLU A 84 33.02 40.87 33.75
N PRO A 85 32.73 42.00 34.47
CA PRO A 85 31.44 42.23 35.20
C PRO A 85 30.98 43.71 35.49
N THR A 86 29.97 43.81 36.37
CA THR A 86 29.52 44.95 37.23
C THR A 86 28.46 45.93 36.70
N GLY A 87 27.40 46.31 37.45
CA GLY A 87 26.86 45.74 38.71
C GLY A 87 25.97 46.68 39.54
N THR A 88 25.30 46.13 40.58
CA THR A 88 24.84 46.82 41.83
C THR A 88 23.59 47.74 41.66
N LYS A 89 22.52 47.83 42.49
CA LYS A 89 22.08 47.36 43.85
C LYS A 89 20.52 47.28 43.82
N ALA A 90 19.70 46.94 44.83
CA ALA A 90 19.81 46.62 46.27
C ALA A 90 18.61 45.72 46.73
N SER A 91 18.37 45.64 48.04
CA SER A 91 17.15 45.14 48.75
C SER A 91 16.91 46.05 49.99
N PRO A 92 15.78 45.96 50.74
CA PRO A 92 15.65 45.01 51.88
C PRO A 92 14.26 44.34 51.94
N GLY A 93 13.99 43.18 52.56
CA GLY A 93 14.17 42.71 53.95
C GLY A 93 12.79 42.12 54.41
N THR A 94 12.61 41.17 55.34
CA THR A 94 13.43 40.58 56.42
C THR A 94 12.75 39.28 56.93
N ASP A 95 13.54 38.25 57.34
CA ASP A 95 13.27 37.06 58.22
C ASP A 95 11.92 36.27 58.13
N SER A 96 11.81 34.97 58.48
CA SER A 96 12.53 34.17 59.49
C SER A 96 12.44 32.64 59.27
N ASP A 97 13.52 31.94 59.64
CA ASP A 97 13.65 30.58 60.25
C ASP A 97 12.92 29.30 59.75
N GLN A 98 13.73 28.24 59.62
CA GLN A 98 13.51 26.81 59.99
C GLN A 98 12.32 26.06 59.33
N ASP A 99 12.52 24.96 58.59
CA ASP A 99 13.18 23.73 59.07
C ASP A 99 13.65 22.80 57.93
N ALA A 100 14.54 21.85 58.24
CA ALA A 100 15.10 20.92 57.26
C ALA A 100 14.32 19.59 57.17
N PHE A 101 13.84 19.23 55.97
CA PHE A 101 13.52 17.85 55.62
C PHE A 101 14.10 17.47 54.25
N LEU A 102 14.89 16.40 54.24
CA LEU A 102 15.52 15.85 53.04
C LEU A 102 14.55 14.89 52.34
N GLU A 103 13.85 15.38 51.32
CA GLU A 103 13.29 14.49 50.30
C GLU A 103 14.06 14.62 48.99
N LYS A 104 14.62 13.50 48.53
CA LYS A 104 15.09 13.35 47.16
C LYS A 104 13.89 13.42 46.24
N GLY A 105 13.66 14.56 45.60
CA GLY A 105 12.83 14.64 44.42
C GLY A 105 13.45 13.83 43.28
N GLU A 106 13.08 12.55 43.17
CA GLU A 106 13.25 11.80 41.92
C GLU A 106 12.36 12.46 40.86
N GLY A 107 12.95 13.37 40.09
CA GLY A 107 12.34 13.96 38.92
C GLY A 107 12.12 12.91 37.82
N LYS A 108 11.08 12.08 37.97
CA LYS A 108 10.51 11.32 36.88
C LYS A 108 9.84 12.29 35.93
N THR A 109 10.64 12.82 35.00
CA THR A 109 10.14 13.38 33.75
C THR A 109 9.26 12.33 33.09
N GLY A 110 7.95 12.54 33.12
CA GLY A 110 6.98 11.63 32.55
C GLY A 110 7.10 11.59 31.03
N GLN A 111 8.00 10.78 30.50
CA GLN A 111 7.94 10.37 29.10
C GLN A 111 6.64 9.60 28.92
N THR A 112 5.68 10.22 28.22
CA THR A 112 4.49 9.54 27.72
C THR A 112 4.94 8.30 26.96
N ALA A 113 4.60 7.12 27.45
CA ALA A 113 5.05 5.86 26.86
C ALA A 113 4.67 5.81 25.37
N ALA A 114 5.64 5.43 24.53
CA ALA A 114 5.40 5.25 23.11
C ALA A 114 4.34 4.17 22.90
N THR A 115 3.42 4.40 21.96
CA THR A 115 2.32 3.47 21.69
C THR A 115 2.06 3.35 20.20
N VAL A 116 1.63 2.16 19.79
CA VAL A 116 1.07 1.85 18.47
C VAL A 116 -0.35 1.33 18.62
N HIS A 117 -1.11 1.35 17.53
CA HIS A 117 -2.41 0.67 17.44
C HIS A 117 -2.19 -0.71 16.82
N LEU A 118 -2.59 -1.78 17.51
CA LEU A 118 -2.47 -3.15 17.01
C LEU A 118 -3.87 -3.73 16.78
N VAL A 119 -4.15 -4.07 15.53
CA VAL A 119 -5.37 -4.76 15.08
C VAL A 119 -5.00 -6.12 14.51
N VAL A 120 -5.74 -7.15 14.89
CA VAL A 120 -5.64 -8.50 14.29
C VAL A 120 -7.05 -8.94 13.91
N THR A 121 -7.24 -9.31 12.66
CA THR A 121 -8.53 -9.76 12.11
C THR A 121 -8.34 -11.00 11.25
N LYS A 122 -9.47 -11.54 10.77
CA LYS A 122 -9.52 -12.49 9.67
C LYS A 122 -10.67 -12.12 8.73
N ASP A 123 -10.69 -12.78 7.58
CA ASP A 123 -11.71 -12.66 6.53
C ASP A 123 -11.79 -11.20 6.02
N PHE A 124 -10.66 -10.68 5.53
CA PHE A 124 -10.48 -9.31 5.00
C PHE A 124 -10.82 -8.19 5.99
N GLY A 125 -10.68 -8.45 7.30
CA GLY A 125 -11.07 -7.53 8.37
C GLY A 125 -12.48 -7.71 8.92
N SER A 126 -13.29 -8.65 8.40
CA SER A 126 -14.70 -8.77 8.83
C SER A 126 -14.87 -9.42 10.21
N SER A 127 -13.90 -10.25 10.63
CA SER A 127 -13.88 -10.87 11.96
C SER A 127 -12.68 -10.35 12.76
N LYS A 128 -12.96 -9.59 13.82
CA LYS A 128 -11.94 -8.94 14.67
C LYS A 128 -11.52 -9.87 15.81
N LEU A 129 -10.22 -10.19 15.87
CA LEU A 129 -9.61 -11.05 16.90
C LEU A 129 -8.91 -10.23 17.99
N LEU A 130 -8.37 -9.06 17.61
CA LEU A 130 -7.75 -8.10 18.51
C LEU A 130 -7.89 -6.67 17.97
N ASP A 131 -8.08 -5.72 18.88
CA ASP A 131 -7.98 -4.28 18.61
C ASP A 131 -7.61 -3.58 19.92
N LYS A 132 -6.38 -3.07 20.01
CA LYS A 132 -5.91 -2.33 21.19
C LYS A 132 -4.77 -1.37 20.88
N LYS A 133 -4.75 -0.25 21.58
CA LYS A 133 -3.56 0.61 21.69
C LYS A 133 -2.58 -0.03 22.68
N VAL A 134 -1.36 -0.30 22.24
CA VAL A 134 -0.33 -1.03 23.00
C VAL A 134 0.91 -0.16 23.18
N ARG A 135 1.63 -0.36 24.29
CA ARG A 135 2.94 0.26 24.49
C ARG A 135 3.99 -0.43 23.63
N MET A 136 5.01 0.32 23.24
CA MET A 136 6.23 -0.18 22.60
C MET A 136 7.47 0.38 23.28
N GLU A 137 8.57 -0.37 23.25
CA GLU A 137 9.89 0.13 23.63
C GLU A 137 10.65 0.65 22.40
N PRO A 138 11.67 1.52 22.57
CA PRO A 138 12.52 1.96 21.47
C PRO A 138 13.16 0.79 20.71
N GLY A 139 13.05 0.78 19.38
CA GLY A 139 13.60 -0.27 18.52
C GLY A 139 12.72 -1.52 18.38
N TRP A 140 11.54 -1.58 19.00
CA TRP A 140 10.59 -2.68 18.77
C TRP A 140 10.12 -2.74 17.31
N THR A 141 10.05 -3.96 16.80
CA THR A 141 9.55 -4.29 15.47
C THR A 141 8.05 -4.65 15.51
N VAL A 142 7.45 -4.80 14.32
CA VAL A 142 6.09 -5.36 14.19
C VAL A 142 6.00 -6.73 14.86
N PHE A 143 7.05 -7.57 14.75
CA PHE A 143 7.10 -8.88 15.39
C PHE A 143 7.11 -8.76 16.92
N ASP A 144 7.92 -7.87 17.49
CA ASP A 144 8.02 -7.70 18.96
C ASP A 144 6.69 -7.25 19.56
N VAL A 145 6.05 -6.25 18.91
CA VAL A 145 4.71 -5.78 19.30
C VAL A 145 3.68 -6.89 19.21
N LEU A 146 3.71 -7.72 18.15
CA LEU A 146 2.77 -8.82 18.01
C LEU A 146 3.02 -9.90 19.08
N GLN A 147 4.27 -10.33 19.28
CA GLN A 147 4.65 -11.37 20.23
C GLN A 147 4.37 -10.96 21.69
N ALA A 148 4.54 -9.69 22.04
CA ALA A 148 4.18 -9.16 23.35
C ALA A 148 2.66 -9.13 23.63
N ASN A 149 1.82 -9.32 22.61
CA ASN A 149 0.38 -9.07 22.68
C ASN A 149 -0.52 -10.23 22.21
N CYS A 150 0.04 -11.24 21.53
CA CYS A 150 -0.65 -12.37 20.92
C CYS A 150 0.17 -13.67 21.11
N GLN A 151 -0.48 -14.83 21.00
CA GLN A 151 0.21 -16.11 20.84
C GLN A 151 0.65 -16.26 19.39
N VAL A 152 1.96 -16.22 19.13
CA VAL A 152 2.53 -16.26 17.77
C VAL A 152 3.22 -17.60 17.51
N LYS A 153 2.95 -18.20 16.35
CA LYS A 153 3.70 -19.33 15.78
C LYS A 153 4.56 -18.86 14.61
N THR A 154 5.76 -19.40 14.49
CA THR A 154 6.71 -19.05 13.43
C THR A 154 7.25 -20.27 12.69
N GLY A 155 7.30 -20.21 11.36
CA GLY A 155 7.97 -21.18 10.49
C GLY A 155 9.38 -20.74 10.09
N TYR A 156 10.03 -21.55 9.26
CA TYR A 156 11.30 -21.25 8.55
C TYR A 156 12.34 -20.49 9.41
N SER A 157 12.84 -21.16 10.46
CA SER A 157 13.86 -20.61 11.38
C SER A 157 13.46 -19.33 12.13
N GLY A 158 12.15 -19.05 12.23
CA GLY A 158 11.60 -17.90 12.97
C GLY A 158 11.24 -16.69 12.09
N GLY A 159 11.59 -16.70 10.80
CA GLY A 159 11.44 -15.53 9.91
C GLY A 159 10.04 -15.31 9.33
N LEU A 160 9.15 -16.29 9.40
CA LEU A 160 7.78 -16.20 8.87
C LEU A 160 6.78 -16.48 10.00
N ILE A 161 5.80 -15.60 10.20
CA ILE A 161 4.66 -15.86 11.08
C ILE A 161 3.73 -16.85 10.37
N THR A 162 3.44 -17.96 11.03
CA THR A 162 2.57 -19.04 10.51
C THR A 162 1.32 -19.24 11.35
N GLY A 163 1.09 -18.39 12.34
CA GLY A 163 -0.15 -18.40 13.11
C GLY A 163 -0.20 -17.34 14.22
N ILE A 164 -1.41 -16.83 14.47
CA ILE A 164 -1.68 -15.83 15.52
C ILE A 164 -2.95 -16.27 16.26
N ASN A 165 -2.90 -16.34 17.59
CA ASN A 165 -4.03 -16.67 18.48
C ASN A 165 -4.82 -17.92 18.08
N GLY A 166 -4.14 -18.95 17.57
CA GLY A 166 -4.71 -20.25 17.20
C GLY A 166 -5.22 -20.36 15.76
N VAL A 167 -5.16 -19.30 14.96
CA VAL A 167 -5.42 -19.35 13.50
C VAL A 167 -4.08 -19.46 12.76
N GLU A 168 -3.92 -20.51 11.96
CA GLU A 168 -2.65 -20.92 11.34
C GLU A 168 -2.70 -20.85 9.81
N SER A 169 -1.57 -20.51 9.18
CA SER A 169 -1.43 -20.40 7.72
C SER A 169 -1.68 -21.75 7.02
N GLN A 170 -2.41 -21.70 5.91
CA GLN A 170 -2.79 -22.85 5.10
C GLN A 170 -2.17 -22.70 3.71
N SER A 171 -1.19 -23.55 3.40
CA SER A 171 -0.42 -23.49 2.14
C SER A 171 -1.14 -24.10 0.93
N GLY A 172 -2.39 -24.52 1.10
CA GLY A 172 -3.24 -25.18 0.09
C GLY A 172 -2.81 -26.57 -0.38
N GLY A 173 -1.52 -26.89 -0.45
CA GLY A 173 -1.08 -28.16 -1.05
C GLY A 173 -1.61 -28.30 -2.48
N PHE A 174 -2.13 -29.48 -2.84
CA PHE A 174 -2.68 -29.73 -4.19
C PHE A 174 -4.11 -29.22 -4.42
N SER A 175 -4.94 -29.06 -3.37
CA SER A 175 -6.38 -28.80 -3.53
C SER A 175 -7.07 -28.17 -2.31
N GLY A 176 -6.31 -27.77 -1.29
CA GLY A 176 -6.79 -27.12 -0.08
C GLY A 176 -6.77 -25.60 -0.19
N PRO A 177 -7.38 -24.90 0.80
CA PRO A 177 -7.43 -23.45 0.89
C PRO A 177 -6.03 -22.84 1.03
N ARG A 178 -5.82 -21.70 0.37
CA ARG A 178 -4.59 -20.92 0.43
C ARG A 178 -4.84 -19.66 1.23
N GLU A 179 -4.55 -19.71 2.51
CA GLU A 179 -4.83 -18.64 3.45
C GLU A 179 -3.55 -18.33 4.25
N ASP A 180 -3.23 -17.06 4.42
CA ASP A 180 -2.03 -16.66 5.15
C ASP A 180 -2.23 -15.32 5.85
N TRP A 181 -1.25 -14.96 6.69
CA TRP A 181 -1.20 -13.74 7.45
C TRP A 181 -0.49 -12.62 6.69
N PHE A 182 -1.24 -11.58 6.37
CA PHE A 182 -0.72 -10.35 5.77
C PHE A 182 -0.71 -9.23 6.81
N PHE A 183 0.23 -8.29 6.70
CA PHE A 183 0.27 -7.14 7.59
C PHE A 183 0.53 -5.82 6.87
N PHE A 184 -0.17 -4.82 7.39
CA PHE A 184 -0.16 -3.45 6.92
C PHE A 184 0.37 -2.56 8.03
N VAL A 185 1.24 -1.62 7.69
CA VAL A 185 1.59 -0.51 8.59
C VAL A 185 1.10 0.78 7.96
N ASN A 186 0.26 1.52 8.69
CA ASN A 186 -0.36 2.75 8.24
C ASN A 186 -1.08 2.58 6.89
N GLY A 187 -1.76 1.44 6.71
CA GLY A 187 -2.53 1.09 5.51
C GLY A 187 -1.71 0.59 4.31
N ILE A 188 -0.40 0.44 4.43
CA ILE A 188 0.49 -0.08 3.36
C ILE A 188 0.95 -1.49 3.71
N CYS A 189 0.77 -2.45 2.79
CA CYS A 189 1.25 -3.81 3.01
C CYS A 189 2.78 -3.86 2.98
N SER A 190 3.38 -4.59 3.92
CA SER A 190 4.83 -4.57 4.11
C SER A 190 5.61 -5.23 2.96
N ASP A 191 6.74 -4.60 2.58
CA ASP A 191 7.78 -5.13 1.68
C ASP A 191 8.83 -5.99 2.40
N VAL A 192 8.78 -6.06 3.73
CA VAL A 192 9.75 -6.76 4.58
C VAL A 192 9.06 -7.63 5.64
N GLY A 193 9.81 -8.55 6.26
CA GLY A 193 9.30 -9.38 7.35
C GLY A 193 8.94 -8.56 8.59
N ALA A 194 8.07 -9.10 9.43
CA ALA A 194 7.62 -8.43 10.65
C ALA A 194 8.76 -8.10 11.63
N GLY A 195 9.84 -8.89 11.63
CA GLY A 195 11.06 -8.64 12.42
C GLY A 195 12.05 -7.67 11.78
N ASP A 196 11.80 -7.19 10.56
CA ASP A 196 12.64 -6.21 9.86
C ASP A 196 12.00 -4.81 9.79
N TYR A 197 10.71 -4.69 10.16
CA TYR A 197 10.01 -3.40 10.25
C TYR A 197 10.09 -2.84 11.67
N GLU A 198 11.00 -1.90 11.91
CA GLU A 198 11.04 -1.09 13.14
C GLU A 198 9.84 -0.13 13.20
N LEU A 199 9.12 -0.14 14.33
CA LEU A 199 7.94 0.69 14.54
C LEU A 199 8.26 2.09 15.04
N ARG A 200 7.28 2.98 14.89
CA ARG A 200 7.29 4.33 15.45
C ARG A 200 6.04 4.58 16.31
N ALA A 201 6.19 5.42 17.31
CA ALA A 201 5.05 5.88 18.10
C ALA A 201 4.02 6.55 17.18
N GLY A 202 2.77 6.10 17.26
CA GLY A 202 1.67 6.53 16.39
C GLY A 202 1.31 5.53 15.29
N ASP A 203 2.19 4.60 14.91
CA ASP A 203 1.89 3.63 13.84
C ASP A 203 0.64 2.78 14.16
N SER A 204 -0.15 2.51 13.12
CA SER A 204 -1.23 1.52 13.11
C SER A 204 -0.74 0.26 12.38
N VAL A 205 -0.65 -0.84 13.12
CA VAL A 205 -0.28 -2.17 12.66
C VAL A 205 -1.54 -3.01 12.55
N TRP A 206 -1.88 -3.40 11.33
CA TRP A 206 -3.03 -4.26 11.07
C TRP A 206 -2.57 -5.59 10.48
N TRP A 207 -2.85 -6.69 11.18
CA TRP A 207 -2.75 -8.06 10.68
C TRP A 207 -4.11 -8.57 10.23
N ASP A 208 -4.19 -9.19 9.06
CA ASP A 208 -5.37 -9.92 8.62
C ASP A 208 -5.01 -11.30 8.06
N TYR A 209 -5.83 -12.29 8.40
CA TYR A 209 -5.77 -13.64 7.85
C TYR A 209 -6.85 -13.81 6.77
N HIS A 210 -6.43 -14.07 5.53
CA HIS A 210 -7.36 -14.23 4.42
C HIS A 210 -6.82 -15.13 3.29
N SER A 211 -7.72 -15.52 2.39
CA SER A 211 -7.36 -16.26 1.18
C SER A 211 -6.52 -15.40 0.22
N TRP A 212 -5.55 -16.05 -0.42
CA TRP A 212 -4.74 -15.56 -1.54
C TRP A 212 -4.90 -16.45 -2.79
N ASP A 213 -6.04 -17.17 -2.91
CA ASP A 213 -6.33 -18.09 -4.04
C ASP A 213 -6.23 -17.42 -5.42
N THR A 214 -6.47 -16.10 -5.48
CA THR A 214 -6.17 -15.24 -6.63
C THR A 214 -4.65 -15.11 -6.82
N PHE A 215 -4.05 -16.14 -7.43
CA PHE A 215 -2.60 -16.36 -7.60
C PHE A 215 -1.77 -15.07 -7.74
N GLY A 216 -0.95 -14.80 -6.72
CA GLY A 216 0.15 -13.83 -6.76
C GLY A 216 -0.23 -12.38 -6.43
N LEU A 217 -1.38 -12.15 -5.81
CA LEU A 217 -1.89 -10.81 -5.52
C LEU A 217 -2.07 -10.57 -4.02
N VAL A 218 -1.28 -9.63 -3.51
CA VAL A 218 -1.41 -9.06 -2.17
C VAL A 218 -1.90 -7.63 -2.35
N ASN A 219 -2.91 -7.22 -1.58
CA ASN A 219 -3.38 -5.84 -1.59
C ASN A 219 -2.24 -4.92 -1.14
N SER A 220 -1.71 -4.07 -2.02
CA SER A 220 -0.55 -3.21 -1.70
C SER A 220 -0.90 -2.08 -0.72
N ALA A 221 -2.16 -1.64 -0.71
CA ALA A 221 -2.70 -0.69 0.28
C ALA A 221 -4.16 -1.02 0.61
N VAL A 222 -4.63 -0.53 1.76
CA VAL A 222 -5.99 -0.73 2.29
C VAL A 222 -6.53 0.55 2.95
N ILE A 223 -7.85 0.72 2.93
CA ILE A 223 -8.48 1.93 3.50
C ILE A 223 -8.62 1.89 5.03
N GLY A 224 -8.56 0.69 5.62
CA GLY A 224 -8.93 0.43 7.02
C GLY A 224 -8.07 1.11 8.08
N CYS A 225 -6.94 1.69 7.68
CA CYS A 225 -6.05 2.48 8.53
C CYS A 225 -6.15 4.00 8.27
N TYR A 226 -7.23 4.52 7.68
CA TYR A 226 -7.43 5.97 7.55
C TYR A 226 -7.33 6.66 8.93
N PRO A 227 -6.61 7.79 9.09
CA PRO A 227 -5.91 8.60 8.08
C PRO A 227 -4.39 8.31 7.99
N GLU A 228 -3.92 7.22 8.59
CA GLU A 228 -2.50 6.93 8.82
C GLU A 228 -1.55 6.96 7.60
N PRO A 229 -1.93 6.51 6.38
CA PRO A 229 -1.05 6.64 5.21
C PRO A 229 -0.70 8.09 4.86
N PHE A 230 -1.54 9.05 5.29
CA PHE A 230 -1.37 10.48 5.07
C PHE A 230 -0.75 11.20 6.29
N LEU A 231 -0.90 10.63 7.48
CA LEU A 231 -0.39 11.20 8.73
C LEU A 231 1.05 10.73 9.01
N HIS A 232 1.23 9.47 9.40
CA HIS A 232 2.55 8.90 9.73
C HIS A 232 3.24 8.25 8.52
N GLY A 233 2.47 7.76 7.53
CA GLY A 233 3.00 7.16 6.30
C GLY A 233 3.80 5.88 6.52
N TYR A 234 4.46 5.37 5.48
CA TYR A 234 5.24 4.13 5.60
C TYR A 234 6.67 4.39 6.09
N ARG A 235 7.13 3.62 7.08
CA ARG A 235 8.41 3.82 7.82
C ARG A 235 8.56 5.24 8.40
N GLY A 236 7.46 5.85 8.82
CA GLY A 236 7.41 7.22 9.34
C GLY A 236 7.89 8.28 8.35
N LYS A 237 7.63 8.07 7.05
CA LYS A 237 7.93 9.01 5.98
C LYS A 237 6.65 9.35 5.25
N THR A 238 6.14 10.55 5.49
CA THR A 238 4.98 11.10 4.78
C THR A 238 5.44 12.26 3.91
N ARG A 239 5.17 12.16 2.61
CA ARG A 239 5.35 13.25 1.65
C ARG A 239 4.04 14.02 1.53
N ARG A 240 4.05 15.16 0.82
CA ARG A 240 2.86 15.97 0.57
C ARG A 240 1.75 15.11 -0.04
N THR A 241 0.58 15.11 0.62
CA THR A 241 -0.62 14.47 0.09
C THR A 241 -1.19 15.33 -1.04
N THR A 242 -1.56 14.71 -2.16
CA THR A 242 -2.16 15.41 -3.31
C THR A 242 -3.57 14.88 -3.58
N VAL A 243 -4.56 15.76 -3.58
CA VAL A 243 -5.94 15.44 -3.95
C VAL A 243 -6.17 15.88 -5.40
N LEU A 244 -6.29 14.92 -6.31
CA LEU A 244 -6.50 15.11 -7.74
C LEU A 244 -8.00 15.00 -8.06
N CYS A 245 -8.63 16.12 -8.39
CA CYS A 245 -10.06 16.21 -8.60
C CYS A 245 -10.42 16.15 -10.08
N ALA A 246 -11.43 15.36 -10.45
CA ALA A 246 -12.10 15.54 -11.72
C ALA A 246 -12.63 16.99 -11.87
N PRO A 247 -12.81 17.49 -13.10
CA PRO A 247 -13.56 18.73 -13.33
C PRO A 247 -14.89 18.73 -12.57
N GLY A 248 -15.20 19.83 -11.88
CA GLY A 248 -16.41 19.95 -11.06
C GLY A 248 -16.38 19.24 -9.69
N SER A 249 -15.26 18.66 -9.27
CA SER A 249 -15.10 17.99 -7.95
C SER A 249 -14.11 18.69 -7.00
N LEU A 250 -13.69 19.92 -7.30
CA LEU A 250 -12.71 20.68 -6.49
C LEU A 250 -13.20 20.99 -5.08
N ASP A 251 -14.49 21.26 -4.92
CA ASP A 251 -15.14 21.53 -3.65
C ASP A 251 -15.06 20.32 -2.71
N LEU A 252 -15.29 19.12 -3.24
CA LEU A 252 -15.13 17.86 -2.51
C LEU A 252 -13.67 17.54 -2.20
N GLY A 253 -12.75 17.87 -3.10
CA GLY A 253 -11.32 17.78 -2.85
C GLY A 253 -10.85 18.70 -1.71
N GLU A 254 -11.38 19.93 -1.66
CA GLU A 254 -11.14 20.88 -0.57
C GLU A 254 -11.73 20.38 0.76
N THR A 255 -12.94 19.79 0.76
CA THR A 255 -13.53 19.11 1.93
C THR A 255 -12.60 18.01 2.48
N LEU A 256 -12.10 17.11 1.62
CA LEU A 256 -11.16 16.07 2.04
C LEU A 256 -9.82 16.65 2.53
N LYS A 257 -9.34 17.75 1.93
CA LYS A 257 -8.12 18.43 2.38
C LYS A 257 -8.25 19.01 3.78
N GLU A 258 -9.36 19.67 4.10
CA GLU A 258 -9.56 20.22 5.44
C GLU A 258 -9.84 19.12 6.49
N ALA A 259 -10.51 18.02 6.11
CA ALA A 259 -10.64 16.84 6.97
C ALA A 259 -9.27 16.20 7.31
N LEU A 260 -8.42 15.95 6.31
CA LEU A 260 -7.06 15.42 6.52
C LEU A 260 -6.21 16.33 7.41
N LYS A 261 -6.27 17.65 7.21
CA LYS A 261 -5.61 18.63 8.09
C LYS A 261 -6.14 18.58 9.52
N ALA A 262 -7.45 18.44 9.71
CA ALA A 262 -8.05 18.30 11.04
C ALA A 262 -7.59 17.02 11.74
N SER A 263 -7.29 15.95 10.98
CA SER A 263 -6.59 14.75 11.47
C SER A 263 -5.08 14.92 11.70
N GLY A 264 -4.51 16.11 11.49
CA GLY A 264 -3.09 16.41 11.70
C GLY A 264 -2.18 16.25 10.48
N VAL A 265 -2.71 15.96 9.28
CA VAL A 265 -1.89 15.82 8.07
C VAL A 265 -1.27 17.16 7.70
N SER A 266 0.07 17.23 7.76
CA SER A 266 0.83 18.48 7.72
C SER A 266 0.86 19.20 6.36
N SER A 267 0.68 18.48 5.24
CA SER A 267 0.80 19.05 3.89
C SER A 267 -0.13 18.36 2.91
N VAL A 268 -1.25 19.02 2.61
CA VAL A 268 -2.24 18.57 1.61
C VAL A 268 -2.40 19.64 0.52
N GLY A 269 -2.47 19.21 -0.74
CA GLY A 269 -2.75 20.09 -1.88
C GLY A 269 -3.83 19.55 -2.79
N VAL A 270 -4.84 20.35 -3.09
CA VAL A 270 -5.88 20.03 -4.09
C VAL A 270 -5.45 20.55 -5.46
N ARG A 271 -5.67 19.77 -6.51
CA ARG A 271 -5.42 20.12 -7.92
C ARG A 271 -6.52 19.50 -8.79
N ILE A 272 -6.77 20.07 -9.96
CA ILE A 272 -7.46 19.34 -11.03
C ILE A 272 -6.58 18.16 -11.45
N LEU A 273 -7.22 17.02 -11.76
CA LEU A 273 -6.60 15.82 -12.26
C LEU A 273 -5.74 16.14 -13.49
N ASN A 274 -4.51 15.64 -13.47
CA ASN A 274 -3.59 15.71 -14.59
C ASN A 274 -2.84 14.38 -14.68
N GLU A 275 -2.78 13.81 -15.88
CA GLU A 275 -2.23 12.47 -16.12
C GLU A 275 -0.78 12.31 -15.65
N SER A 276 0.04 13.36 -15.77
CA SER A 276 1.43 13.34 -15.31
C SER A 276 1.56 13.32 -13.78
N LEU A 277 0.63 13.96 -13.06
CA LEU A 277 0.60 13.94 -11.59
C LEU A 277 0.16 12.57 -11.06
N LEU A 278 -0.72 11.87 -11.79
CA LEU A 278 -1.20 10.54 -11.42
C LEU A 278 -0.19 9.42 -11.79
N SER A 279 0.45 9.53 -12.95
CA SER A 279 1.45 8.57 -13.46
C SER A 279 2.85 8.75 -12.86
N SER A 280 3.10 9.83 -12.12
CA SER A 280 4.38 10.10 -11.46
C SER A 280 4.13 10.69 -10.07
N ARG A 281 3.40 9.93 -9.24
CA ARG A 281 3.09 10.32 -7.87
C ARG A 281 4.37 10.59 -7.08
N SER A 282 4.46 11.80 -6.54
CA SER A 282 5.54 12.17 -5.64
C SER A 282 5.23 11.91 -4.18
N GLY A 283 4.00 11.53 -3.83
CA GLY A 283 3.53 11.23 -2.47
C GLY A 283 2.14 10.59 -2.48
N PRO A 284 1.54 10.33 -1.30
CA PRO A 284 0.17 9.82 -1.18
C PRO A 284 -0.81 10.66 -2.01
N THR A 285 -1.65 10.02 -2.81
CA THR A 285 -2.53 10.70 -3.75
C THR A 285 -3.96 10.18 -3.63
N ILE A 286 -4.94 11.09 -3.60
CA ILE A 286 -6.36 10.75 -3.60
C ILE A 286 -6.96 11.27 -4.91
N VAL A 287 -7.53 10.40 -5.73
CA VAL A 287 -8.35 10.78 -6.89
C VAL A 287 -9.80 10.91 -6.45
N VAL A 288 -10.44 12.03 -6.79
CA VAL A 288 -11.82 12.37 -6.39
C VAL A 288 -12.63 12.76 -7.60
N GLY A 289 -13.75 12.09 -7.87
CA GLY A 289 -14.62 12.49 -8.99
C GLY A 289 -15.66 11.46 -9.41
N GLU A 290 -16.54 11.87 -10.31
CA GLU A 290 -17.48 10.95 -10.96
C GLU A 290 -16.75 10.12 -12.03
N TRP A 291 -17.01 8.82 -12.12
CA TRP A 291 -16.33 7.91 -13.06
C TRP A 291 -16.40 8.38 -14.50
N ARG A 292 -17.54 8.94 -14.92
CA ARG A 292 -17.76 9.53 -16.26
C ARG A 292 -16.78 10.66 -16.63
N HIS A 293 -16.14 11.31 -15.65
CA HIS A 293 -15.11 12.34 -15.85
C HIS A 293 -13.68 11.82 -15.62
N LEU A 294 -13.54 10.55 -15.23
CA LEU A 294 -12.27 9.89 -14.89
C LEU A 294 -11.90 8.80 -15.91
N LYS A 295 -12.88 8.20 -16.59
CA LYS A 295 -12.68 7.06 -17.51
C LYS A 295 -11.77 7.36 -18.72
N ASP A 296 -11.63 8.63 -19.09
CA ASP A 296 -10.75 9.07 -20.18
C ASP A 296 -9.26 9.17 -19.76
N SER A 297 -8.92 8.97 -18.47
CA SER A 297 -7.53 8.89 -18.00
C SER A 297 -6.93 7.51 -18.31
N PRO A 298 -5.88 7.41 -19.16
CA PRO A 298 -5.25 6.12 -19.48
C PRO A 298 -4.73 5.35 -18.26
N TYR A 299 -4.28 6.05 -17.21
CA TYR A 299 -3.89 5.42 -15.95
C TYR A 299 -5.09 4.78 -15.24
N LEU A 300 -6.20 5.49 -15.12
CA LEU A 300 -7.39 5.00 -14.41
C LEU A 300 -8.14 3.93 -15.21
N ASP A 301 -8.23 4.05 -16.55
CA ASP A 301 -8.73 2.97 -17.39
C ASP A 301 -7.87 1.72 -17.22
N LYS A 302 -6.54 1.81 -17.38
CA LYS A 302 -5.64 0.65 -17.19
C LYS A 302 -5.76 0.04 -15.80
N LEU A 303 -5.94 0.86 -14.76
CA LEU A 303 -6.18 0.38 -13.39
C LEU A 303 -7.53 -0.36 -13.29
N ASN A 304 -8.57 0.15 -13.94
CA ASN A 304 -9.90 -0.43 -14.01
C ASN A 304 -9.92 -1.75 -14.80
N GLN A 305 -9.31 -1.82 -15.99
CA GLN A 305 -9.11 -3.07 -16.75
C GLN A 305 -8.33 -4.12 -15.92
N GLY A 306 -7.49 -3.66 -14.99
CA GLY A 306 -6.77 -4.47 -14.01
C GLY A 306 -7.56 -4.89 -12.77
N TYR A 307 -8.89 -4.74 -12.72
CA TYR A 307 -9.72 -4.90 -11.51
C TYR A 307 -9.45 -6.17 -10.67
N ARG A 308 -9.35 -7.34 -11.31
CA ARG A 308 -9.02 -8.61 -10.62
C ARG A 308 -7.62 -8.65 -9.99
N ARG A 309 -6.79 -7.63 -10.21
CA ARG A 309 -5.35 -7.60 -9.93
C ARG A 309 -4.83 -6.31 -9.30
N ASN A 310 -5.69 -5.36 -8.93
CA ASN A 310 -5.28 -4.07 -8.36
C ASN A 310 -5.57 -3.95 -6.84
N GLY A 311 -6.29 -4.92 -6.27
CA GLY A 311 -6.65 -4.98 -4.84
C GLY A 311 -7.77 -4.04 -4.40
N THR A 312 -8.48 -3.36 -5.33
CA THR A 312 -9.56 -2.42 -4.98
C THR A 312 -10.93 -3.10 -4.80
N PHE A 313 -11.10 -4.32 -5.31
CA PHE A 313 -12.36 -5.07 -5.33
C PHE A 313 -13.52 -4.31 -6.01
N VAL A 314 -13.19 -3.49 -7.01
CA VAL A 314 -14.12 -2.65 -7.77
C VAL A 314 -13.79 -2.73 -9.26
N HIS A 315 -14.82 -2.80 -10.09
CA HIS A 315 -14.73 -2.65 -11.54
C HIS A 315 -15.83 -1.71 -12.04
N PHE A 316 -15.46 -0.68 -12.79
CA PHE A 316 -16.41 0.25 -13.41
C PHE A 316 -16.72 -0.19 -14.85
N THR A 317 -18.00 -0.19 -15.20
CA THR A 317 -18.52 -0.52 -16.54
C THR A 317 -19.41 0.61 -17.04
N GLU A 318 -19.95 0.49 -18.26
CA GLU A 318 -20.98 1.42 -18.75
C GLU A 318 -22.33 1.23 -18.03
N ASP A 319 -22.55 0.08 -17.36
CA ASP A 319 -23.76 -0.23 -16.57
C ASP A 319 -23.66 0.27 -15.11
N GLY A 320 -22.50 0.78 -14.67
CA GLY A 320 -22.29 1.33 -13.33
C GLY A 320 -21.02 0.82 -12.66
N VAL A 321 -21.09 0.54 -11.35
CA VAL A 321 -19.99 -0.05 -10.58
C VAL A 321 -20.31 -1.48 -10.16
N GLU A 322 -19.45 -2.41 -10.57
CA GLU A 322 -19.41 -3.78 -10.08
C GLU A 322 -18.56 -3.84 -8.81
N LEU A 323 -19.14 -4.43 -7.76
CA LEU A 323 -18.51 -4.67 -6.48
C LEU A 323 -18.14 -6.15 -6.37
N LEU A 324 -16.88 -6.44 -6.07
CA LEU A 324 -16.30 -7.77 -6.26
C LEU A 324 -16.21 -8.58 -4.96
N ASP A 325 -16.28 -9.90 -5.09
CA ASP A 325 -15.91 -10.84 -4.02
C ASP A 325 -14.38 -10.97 -3.89
N CYS A 326 -13.92 -11.78 -2.92
CA CYS A 326 -12.49 -12.01 -2.69
C CYS A 326 -11.74 -12.70 -3.84
N ARG A 327 -12.46 -13.29 -4.82
CA ARG A 327 -11.92 -13.91 -6.04
C ARG A 327 -11.86 -12.93 -7.22
N GLY A 328 -12.38 -11.72 -7.04
CA GLY A 328 -12.47 -10.69 -8.08
C GLY A 328 -13.67 -10.86 -9.01
N GLU A 329 -14.68 -11.64 -8.63
CA GLU A 329 -15.89 -11.82 -9.42
C GLU A 329 -17.01 -10.86 -8.98
N PRO A 330 -17.82 -10.30 -9.91
CA PRO A 330 -18.92 -9.39 -9.57
C PRO A 330 -19.96 -10.04 -8.66
N ALA A 331 -20.10 -9.49 -7.45
CA ALA A 331 -21.09 -9.91 -6.46
C ALA A 331 -22.34 -9.00 -6.45
N ARG A 332 -22.17 -7.71 -6.76
CA ARG A 332 -23.26 -6.72 -6.88
C ARG A 332 -22.92 -5.68 -7.95
N VAL A 333 -23.93 -5.04 -8.52
CA VAL A 333 -23.78 -3.94 -9.49
C VAL A 333 -24.71 -2.79 -9.11
N TYR A 334 -24.23 -1.55 -9.19
CA TYR A 334 -25.01 -0.35 -8.90
C TYR A 334 -24.84 0.72 -10.00
N ALA A 335 -25.94 1.13 -10.61
CA ALA A 335 -25.99 2.08 -11.72
C ALA A 335 -26.17 3.55 -11.31
N THR A 336 -26.58 3.81 -10.06
CA THR A 336 -26.83 5.15 -9.49
C THR A 336 -26.66 5.12 -7.96
N ASN A 337 -26.56 6.31 -7.36
CA ASN A 337 -26.44 6.57 -5.92
C ASN A 337 -25.41 5.66 -5.23
N ALA A 338 -24.26 5.55 -5.89
CA ALA A 338 -23.18 4.65 -5.53
C ALA A 338 -21.82 5.31 -5.74
N ALA A 339 -20.90 5.04 -4.83
CA ALA A 339 -19.50 5.41 -4.91
C ALA A 339 -18.62 4.36 -4.25
N VAL A 340 -17.30 4.49 -4.43
CA VAL A 340 -16.31 3.63 -3.80
C VAL A 340 -15.22 4.45 -3.12
N ILE A 341 -14.67 3.87 -2.06
CA ILE A 341 -13.47 4.31 -1.36
C ILE A 341 -12.52 3.12 -1.42
N ALA A 342 -11.46 3.22 -2.20
CA ALA A 342 -10.49 2.13 -2.39
C ALA A 342 -9.06 2.64 -2.31
N ALA A 343 -8.12 1.74 -2.02
CA ALA A 343 -6.69 2.04 -1.99
C ALA A 343 -5.89 1.00 -2.78
N THR A 344 -4.79 1.44 -3.37
CA THR A 344 -3.81 0.59 -4.06
C THR A 344 -2.44 1.28 -4.07
N GLY A 345 -1.39 0.55 -4.41
CA GLY A 345 -0.02 1.04 -4.54
C GLY A 345 0.75 0.27 -5.60
N GLU A 346 1.87 0.82 -6.07
CA GLU A 346 2.69 0.23 -7.14
C GLU A 346 3.42 -1.07 -6.75
N GLY A 347 3.41 -1.39 -5.46
CA GLY A 347 3.89 -2.64 -4.90
C GLY A 347 3.78 -2.64 -3.38
N LEU A 348 4.37 -3.65 -2.76
CA LEU A 348 4.54 -3.70 -1.32
C LEU A 348 5.46 -2.55 -0.85
N GLY A 349 5.17 -1.97 0.31
CA GLY A 349 5.93 -0.87 0.89
C GLY A 349 5.84 0.47 0.13
N ASP A 350 4.88 0.64 -0.79
CA ASP A 350 4.64 1.91 -1.49
C ASP A 350 4.13 2.99 -0.51
N GLY A 351 5.05 3.85 -0.06
CA GLY A 351 4.73 5.03 0.75
C GLY A 351 4.06 6.18 -0.01
N SER A 352 3.60 5.97 -1.24
CA SER A 352 2.85 6.92 -2.07
C SER A 352 1.57 6.29 -2.64
N PRO A 353 0.69 5.72 -1.79
CA PRO A 353 -0.50 4.99 -2.21
C PRO A 353 -1.43 5.88 -3.04
N LEU A 354 -2.13 5.26 -3.97
CA LEU A 354 -3.25 5.83 -4.68
C LEU A 354 -4.55 5.44 -3.98
N TRP A 355 -5.31 6.43 -3.54
CA TRP A 355 -6.67 6.28 -3.05
C TRP A 355 -7.64 6.74 -4.13
N LEU A 356 -8.77 6.05 -4.24
CA LEU A 356 -9.86 6.34 -5.17
C LEU A 356 -11.10 6.66 -4.35
N VAL A 357 -11.66 7.86 -4.54
CA VAL A 357 -12.95 8.29 -4.02
C VAL A 357 -13.82 8.63 -5.22
N ILE A 358 -14.46 7.61 -5.79
CA ILE A 358 -15.09 7.69 -7.12
C ILE A 358 -16.58 7.40 -7.01
N GLY A 359 -17.41 8.33 -7.47
CA GLY A 359 -18.85 8.15 -7.59
C GLY A 359 -19.27 7.71 -8.99
N ILE A 360 -20.38 6.98 -9.09
CA ILE A 360 -21.10 6.81 -10.36
C ILE A 360 -21.81 8.12 -10.72
N ASP A 361 -22.35 8.80 -9.72
CA ASP A 361 -22.94 10.13 -9.81
C ASP A 361 -22.44 11.03 -8.67
N ARG A 362 -22.85 12.30 -8.73
CA ARG A 362 -22.49 13.33 -7.75
C ARG A 362 -23.00 13.03 -6.34
N GLU A 363 -24.19 12.43 -6.20
CA GLU A 363 -24.77 12.12 -4.89
C GLU A 363 -23.97 11.02 -4.17
N GLY A 364 -23.66 9.92 -4.87
CA GLY A 364 -22.79 8.87 -4.33
C GLY A 364 -21.40 9.42 -3.98
N LEU A 365 -20.82 10.27 -4.83
CA LEU A 365 -19.51 10.89 -4.58
C LEU A 365 -19.51 11.74 -3.30
N GLU A 366 -20.55 12.56 -3.09
CA GLU A 366 -20.72 13.36 -1.88
C GLU A 366 -20.82 12.48 -0.63
N GLN A 367 -21.58 11.37 -0.69
CA GLN A 367 -21.70 10.43 0.41
C GLN A 367 -20.37 9.72 0.75
N ALA A 368 -19.54 9.39 -0.24
CA ALA A 368 -18.21 8.82 -0.02
C ALA A 368 -17.22 9.82 0.59
N VAL A 369 -17.31 11.09 0.18
CA VAL A 369 -16.52 12.18 0.77
C VAL A 369 -16.94 12.42 2.23
N GLU A 370 -18.24 12.43 2.52
CA GLU A 370 -18.78 12.51 3.88
C GLU A 370 -18.39 11.30 4.75
N ALA A 371 -18.33 10.09 4.19
CA ALA A 371 -17.84 8.92 4.92
C ALA A 371 -16.36 9.03 5.33
N LEU A 372 -15.52 9.76 4.57
CA LEU A 372 -14.13 10.05 4.96
C LEU A 372 -14.01 11.27 5.89
N ALA A 373 -14.73 12.35 5.58
CA ALA A 373 -14.57 13.63 6.25
C ALA A 373 -15.34 13.75 7.57
N GLY A 374 -16.58 13.23 7.62
CA GLY A 374 -17.47 13.32 8.77
C GLY A 374 -17.54 12.04 9.62
N ARG A 375 -17.37 10.86 9.00
CA ARG A 375 -17.58 9.55 9.66
C ARG A 375 -16.49 8.49 9.36
N PRO A 376 -15.19 8.81 9.50
CA PRO A 376 -14.08 7.93 9.12
C PRO A 376 -14.07 6.59 9.88
N GLU A 377 -14.70 6.50 11.05
CA GLU A 377 -14.81 5.24 11.80
C GLU A 377 -15.58 4.16 11.03
N LYS A 378 -16.41 4.53 10.05
CA LYS A 378 -17.18 3.60 9.20
C LYS A 378 -16.31 2.78 8.25
N ILE A 379 -15.10 3.23 7.94
CA ILE A 379 -14.18 2.51 7.05
C ILE A 379 -13.05 1.78 7.77
N SER A 380 -12.99 1.86 9.10
CA SER A 380 -11.94 1.19 9.89
C SER A 380 -11.96 -0.33 9.71
N GLY A 381 -10.80 -0.94 9.45
CA GLY A 381 -10.68 -2.38 9.20
C GLY A 381 -11.32 -2.88 7.89
N LEU A 382 -11.55 -2.01 6.91
CA LEU A 382 -11.99 -2.39 5.56
C LEU A 382 -10.81 -2.39 4.57
N TYR A 383 -10.78 -3.33 3.63
CA TYR A 383 -9.79 -3.31 2.54
C TYR A 383 -10.14 -2.22 1.53
N SER A 384 -11.39 -2.22 1.09
CA SER A 384 -12.04 -1.15 0.35
C SER A 384 -13.51 -1.06 0.77
N ALA A 385 -14.24 -0.06 0.31
CA ALA A 385 -15.65 0.12 0.61
C ALA A 385 -16.43 0.65 -0.60
N ALA A 386 -17.71 0.30 -0.65
CA ALA A 386 -18.70 1.03 -1.42
C ALA A 386 -19.54 1.90 -0.49
N VAL A 387 -20.02 3.03 -0.97
CA VAL A 387 -21.06 3.84 -0.31
C VAL A 387 -22.25 3.86 -1.23
N VAL A 388 -23.37 3.28 -0.78
CA VAL A 388 -24.60 3.13 -1.55
C VAL A 388 -25.79 3.52 -0.68
N GLU A 389 -26.64 4.44 -1.15
CA GLU A 389 -27.76 4.99 -0.38
C GLU A 389 -27.35 5.46 1.04
N GLY A 390 -26.20 6.12 1.15
CA GLY A 390 -25.62 6.61 2.40
C GLY A 390 -25.04 5.54 3.34
N LYS A 391 -25.04 4.25 2.94
CA LYS A 391 -24.54 3.12 3.73
C LYS A 391 -23.16 2.70 3.24
N VAL A 392 -22.20 2.62 4.15
CA VAL A 392 -20.87 2.04 3.87
C VAL A 392 -21.00 0.51 3.86
N MET A 393 -20.64 -0.10 2.74
CA MET A 393 -20.54 -1.54 2.55
C MET A 393 -19.07 -1.96 2.43
N ARG A 394 -18.73 -3.07 3.08
CA ARG A 394 -17.42 -3.72 3.06
C ARG A 394 -17.10 -4.28 1.67
N LEU A 395 -15.85 -4.14 1.23
CA LEU A 395 -15.27 -4.88 0.11
C LEU A 395 -13.94 -5.55 0.55
N PRO A 396 -13.65 -6.79 0.13
CA PRO A 396 -14.53 -7.67 -0.64
C PRO A 396 -15.75 -8.12 0.20
N PHE A 397 -16.78 -8.64 -0.50
CA PHE A 397 -17.95 -9.27 0.12
C PHE A 397 -17.66 -10.65 0.74
#